data_AF-A0A815Q612-F1
#
_entry.id   AF-A0A815Q612-F1
#
_cell.length_a   1.000
_cell.length_b   1.000
_cell.length_c   1.000
_cell.angle_alpha   90.00
_cell.angle_beta   90.00
_cell.angle_gamma   90.00
#
_symmetry.space_group_name_H-M   'P 1'
#
loop_
_entity.id
_entity.type
_entity.pdbx_description
1 polymer ?
#
loop_
_entity_poly.entity_id
_entity_poly.type
_entity_poly.pdbx_seq_one_letter_code
_entity_poly.pdbx_strand_id
1 'polypeptide(L)'
;MTEPMQQLRIIAQPKAFFRERYGSELDQAENTAKRYIRAEDNNQLNLEYPTIERSYLKMKLFINTIDDEVYPNNENQCLIKMIVAR
;
A
#
# COMPACT_ATOMS: atom_id res chain seq x y z
N MET A 1 -6.81 -30.92 12.24
CA MET A 1 -7.53 -30.31 11.10
C MET A 1 -6.89 -28.96 10.87
N THR A 2 -6.12 -28.80 9.79
CA THR A 2 -5.52 -27.53 9.40
C THR A 2 -6.61 -26.66 8.81
N GLU A 3 -6.94 -25.55 9.46
CA GLU A 3 -7.81 -24.55 8.86
C GLU A 3 -7.21 -24.10 7.51
N PRO A 4 -8.01 -23.97 6.44
CA PRO A 4 -7.48 -23.47 5.18
C PRO A 4 -6.92 -22.07 5.44
N MET A 5 -5.64 -21.85 5.14
CA MET A 5 -5.02 -20.53 5.20
C MET A 5 -5.89 -19.59 4.37
N GLN A 6 -6.61 -18.68 5.02
CA GLN A 6 -7.44 -17.72 4.31
C GLN A 6 -6.50 -16.78 3.56
N GLN A 7 -6.60 -16.79 2.23
CA GLN A 7 -5.65 -16.15 1.35
C GLN A 7 -5.94 -14.65 1.29
N LEU A 8 -4.93 -13.82 1.57
CA LEU A 8 -4.96 -12.40 1.25
C LEU A 8 -4.77 -12.24 -0.26
N ARG A 9 -5.64 -11.46 -0.91
CA ARG A 9 -5.57 -11.22 -2.36
C ARG A 9 -5.51 -9.73 -2.66
N ILE A 10 -4.46 -9.29 -3.33
CA ILE A 10 -4.38 -7.95 -3.88
C ILE A 10 -5.25 -7.93 -5.15
N ILE A 11 -6.27 -7.06 -5.18
CA ILE A 11 -7.21 -6.93 -6.31
C ILE A 11 -6.97 -5.66 -7.14
N ALA A 12 -6.22 -4.70 -6.60
CA ALA A 12 -5.65 -3.59 -7.36
C ALA A 12 -4.23 -3.31 -6.86
N GLN A 13 -3.26 -3.45 -7.76
CA GLN A 13 -1.84 -3.23 -7.46
C GLN A 13 -1.53 -1.73 -7.34
N PRO A 14 -0.55 -1.33 -6.50
CA PRO A 14 -0.03 0.02 -6.52
C PRO A 14 0.73 0.30 -7.82
N LYS A 15 0.81 1.58 -8.23
CA LYS A 15 1.69 1.98 -9.34
C LYS A 15 3.13 1.54 -9.06
N ALA A 16 3.80 1.02 -10.09
CA ALA A 16 5.20 0.60 -10.00
C ALA A 16 6.16 1.71 -9.54
N PHE A 17 5.82 2.97 -9.81
CA PHE A 17 6.63 4.13 -9.41
C PHE A 17 5.81 5.09 -8.56
N PHE A 18 6.36 5.45 -7.41
CA PHE A 18 5.84 6.47 -6.52
C PHE A 18 7.00 7.30 -6.01
N ARG A 19 6.90 8.63 -6.15
CA ARG A 19 7.89 9.55 -5.57
C ARG A 19 7.55 9.75 -4.09
N GLU A 20 8.36 9.16 -3.22
CA GLU A 20 8.34 9.46 -1.79
C GLU A 20 8.63 10.94 -1.55
N ARG A 21 8.04 11.50 -0.49
CA ARG A 21 8.19 12.91 -0.12
C ARG A 21 8.83 13.02 1.24
N TYR A 22 9.74 13.96 1.37
CA TYR A 22 10.31 14.30 2.67
C TYR A 22 9.28 15.03 3.53
N GLY A 23 9.42 14.93 4.86
CA GLY A 23 8.53 15.62 5.80
C GLY A 23 8.47 17.13 5.59
N SER A 24 9.55 17.74 5.11
CA SER A 24 9.64 19.17 4.77
C SER A 24 8.83 19.56 3.51
N GLU A 25 8.49 18.62 2.64
CA GLU A 25 7.67 18.86 1.44
C GLU A 25 6.16 18.77 1.72
N LEU A 26 5.79 18.44 2.95
CA LEU A 26 4.40 18.26 3.35
C LEU A 26 3.80 19.57 3.86
N ASP A 27 3.23 20.37 2.96
CA ASP A 27 2.27 21.40 3.39
C ASP A 27 1.06 20.70 4.03
N GLN A 28 0.74 21.05 5.28
CA GLN A 28 -0.30 20.43 6.08
C GLN A 28 -1.69 20.61 5.45
N ALA A 29 -1.94 21.72 4.74
CA ALA A 29 -3.26 22.10 4.25
C ALA A 29 -3.61 21.58 2.84
N GLU A 30 -2.64 21.48 1.91
CA GLU A 30 -2.95 21.27 0.49
C GLU A 30 -2.80 19.83 -0.04
N ASN A 31 -2.11 18.94 0.68
CA ASN A 31 -1.54 17.75 0.02
C ASN A 31 -2.17 16.40 0.36
N THR A 32 -3.37 16.33 0.94
CA THR A 32 -3.96 15.03 1.34
C THR A 32 -4.07 14.02 0.18
N ALA A 33 -4.49 14.44 -1.02
CA ALA A 33 -4.63 13.52 -2.16
C ALA A 33 -3.31 13.13 -2.85
N LYS A 34 -2.26 13.96 -2.73
CA LYS A 34 -0.91 13.72 -3.32
C LYS A 34 0.01 12.90 -2.41
N ARG A 35 -0.44 12.59 -1.19
CA ARG A 35 0.31 11.81 -0.19
C ARG A 35 0.14 10.30 -0.34
N TYR A 36 -0.87 9.84 -1.08
CA TYR A 36 -1.23 8.42 -1.12
C TYR A 36 -0.70 7.73 -2.37
N ILE A 37 -0.24 6.49 -2.20
CA ILE A 37 0.03 5.56 -3.30
C ILE A 37 -1.29 5.26 -4.02
N ARG A 38 -1.27 5.36 -5.35
CA ARG A 38 -2.41 5.11 -6.24
C ARG A 38 -2.34 3.71 -6.83
N ALA A 39 -3.48 3.19 -7.25
CA ALA A 39 -3.51 1.94 -8.02
C ALA A 39 -2.97 2.14 -9.44
N GLU A 40 -2.58 1.04 -10.09
CA GLU A 40 -2.29 1.03 -11.52
C GLU A 40 -3.50 1.45 -12.34
N ASP A 41 -3.27 2.23 -13.40
CA ASP A 41 -4.35 2.80 -14.22
C ASP A 41 -5.10 1.73 -15.04
N ASN A 42 -4.48 0.56 -15.25
CA ASN A 42 -5.02 -0.56 -16.03
C ASN A 42 -5.62 -1.68 -15.15
N ASN A 43 -5.91 -1.42 -13.87
CA ASN A 43 -6.55 -2.42 -13.03
C ASN A 43 -8.00 -2.70 -13.49
N GLN A 44 -8.40 -3.98 -13.49
CA GLN A 44 -9.69 -4.43 -14.06
C GLN A 44 -10.93 -3.80 -13.41
N LEU A 45 -10.80 -3.29 -12.19
CA LEU A 45 -11.89 -2.77 -11.37
C LEU A 45 -11.95 -1.24 -11.37
N ASN A 46 -11.09 -0.55 -12.12
CA ASN A 46 -10.96 0.91 -12.15
C ASN A 46 -10.87 1.55 -10.75
N LEU A 47 -10.20 0.86 -9.82
CA LEU A 47 -10.02 1.32 -8.46
C LEU A 47 -8.95 2.42 -8.42
N GLU A 48 -9.20 3.47 -7.64
CA GLU A 48 -8.31 4.63 -7.53
C GLU A 48 -7.10 4.37 -6.61
N TYR A 49 -7.23 3.41 -5.71
CA TYR A 49 -6.26 3.10 -4.66
C TYR A 49 -5.94 1.59 -4.61
N PRO A 50 -4.73 1.22 -4.15
CA PRO A 50 -4.39 -0.18 -3.93
C PRO A 50 -5.42 -0.82 -3.01
N THR A 51 -5.87 -2.02 -3.36
CA THR A 51 -6.99 -2.67 -2.70
C THR A 51 -6.67 -4.13 -2.45
N ILE A 52 -6.93 -4.57 -1.22
CA ILE A 52 -6.74 -5.95 -0.77
C ILE A 52 -8.09 -6.49 -0.34
N GLU A 53 -8.45 -7.63 -0.91
CA GLU A 53 -9.56 -8.46 -0.46
C GLU A 53 -9.05 -9.41 0.64
N ARG A 54 -9.79 -9.47 1.75
CA ARG A 54 -9.41 -10.24 2.94
C ARG A 54 -10.62 -10.76 3.68
N SER A 55 -10.44 -11.85 4.42
CA SER A 55 -11.47 -12.42 5.30
C SER A 55 -11.37 -11.93 6.76
N TYR A 56 -10.25 -11.29 7.14
CA TYR A 56 -9.99 -10.86 8.53
C TYR A 56 -10.36 -9.40 8.80
N LEU A 57 -10.65 -9.05 10.06
CA LEU A 57 -11.03 -7.68 10.47
C LEU A 57 -9.84 -6.73 10.73
N LYS A 58 -8.61 -7.22 10.97
CA LYS A 58 -7.43 -6.40 11.27
C LYS A 58 -6.24 -6.75 10.36
N MET A 59 -5.50 -5.73 9.91
CA MET A 59 -4.37 -5.86 8.99
C MET A 59 -3.32 -4.80 9.36
N LYS A 60 -2.04 -5.20 9.33
CA LYS A 60 -0.90 -4.30 9.44
C LYS A 60 -0.24 -4.19 8.07
N LEU A 61 0.21 -2.98 7.72
CA LEU A 61 0.88 -2.68 6.46
C LEU A 61 2.30 -2.22 6.77
N PHE A 62 3.25 -2.69 5.97
CA PHE A 62 4.68 -2.39 6.09
C PHE A 62 5.22 -2.05 4.71
N ILE A 63 6.26 -1.21 4.65
CA ILE A 63 7.08 -1.02 3.45
C ILE A 63 8.35 -1.83 3.68
N ASN A 64 8.66 -2.70 2.72
CA ASN A 64 9.81 -3.57 2.75
C ASN A 64 10.66 -3.35 1.50
N THR A 65 11.90 -3.83 1.54
CA THR A 65 12.77 -3.91 0.36
C THR A 65 12.20 -4.91 -0.66
N ILE A 66 12.40 -4.63 -1.95
CA ILE A 66 11.95 -5.50 -3.07
C ILE A 66 13.01 -6.57 -3.38
N ASP A 67 14.28 -6.27 -3.09
CA ASP A 67 15.41 -7.17 -3.32
C ASP A 67 15.72 -7.96 -2.03
N ASP A 68 16.06 -9.25 -2.19
CA ASP A 68 16.53 -10.15 -1.11
C ASP A 68 17.90 -9.75 -0.54
N GLU A 69 18.53 -8.72 -1.09
CA GLU A 69 19.73 -8.12 -0.52
C GLU A 69 19.34 -7.26 0.69
N VAL A 70 19.57 -7.82 1.87
CA VAL A 70 19.33 -7.19 3.17
C VAL A 70 20.17 -5.92 3.30
N TYR A 71 19.55 -4.76 3.08
CA TYR A 71 20.11 -3.48 3.52
C TYR A 71 19.67 -3.23 4.97
N PRO A 72 20.58 -3.24 5.94
CA PRO A 72 20.23 -2.96 7.33
C PRO A 72 19.94 -1.47 7.46
N ASN A 73 18.75 -1.16 7.96
CA ASN A 73 18.25 0.16 8.34
C ASN A 73 17.74 1.04 7.19
N ASN A 74 16.42 1.14 7.09
CA ASN A 74 15.75 2.38 6.70
C ASN A 74 14.39 2.43 7.40
N GLU A 75 14.32 3.16 8.52
CA GLU A 75 13.06 3.57 9.15
C GLU A 75 12.39 4.66 8.29
N ASN A 76 11.96 4.31 7.07
CA ASN A 76 11.18 5.20 6.22
C ASN A 76 9.71 4.81 6.32
N GLN A 77 8.94 5.59 7.07
CA GLN A 77 7.49 5.43 7.20
C GLN A 77 6.80 6.03 5.97
N CYS A 78 6.29 5.20 5.07
CA CYS A 78 5.38 5.62 4.00
C CYS A 78 3.91 5.47 4.47
N LEU A 79 3.10 6.46 4.16
CA LEU A 79 1.68 6.49 4.52
C LEU A 79 0.85 5.86 3.40
N ILE A 80 0.45 4.60 3.60
CA ILE A 80 -0.41 3.88 2.66
C ILE A 80 -1.88 4.08 3.08
N LYS A 81 -2.70 4.66 2.20
CA LYS A 81 -4.16 4.60 2.34
C LYS A 81 -4.69 3.47 1.49
N MET A 82 -5.18 2.44 2.15
CA MET A 82 -5.84 1.29 1.53
C MET A 82 -7.31 1.27 1.92
N ILE A 83 -8.16 0.98 0.94
CA ILE A 83 -9.58 0.70 1.16
C ILE A 83 -9.71 -0.81 1.36
N VAL A 84 -10.36 -1.21 2.44
CA VAL A 84 -10.68 -2.61 2.71
C VAL A 84 -12.08 -2.89 2.16
N ALA A 85 -12.16 -3.68 1.10
CA ALA A 85 -13.43 -4.23 0.63
C ALA A 85 -13.84 -5.44 1.50
N ARG A 86 -15.14 -5.58 1.74
CA ARG A 86 -15.74 -6.74 2.43
C ARG A 86 -16.22 -7.75 1.42
#